data_AF-A0A7V5ABK4-F1
#
_entry.id   AF-A0A7V5ABK4-F1
#
_cell.length_a   1.000
_cell.length_b   1.000
_cell.length_c   1.000
_cell.angle_alpha   90.00
_cell.angle_beta   90.00
_cell.angle_gamma   90.00
#
_symmetry.space_group_name_H-M   'P 1'
#
loop_
_entity.id
_entity.type
_entity.pdbx_description
1 polymer ?
#
loop_
_entity_poly.entity_id
_entity_poly.type
_entity_poly.pdbx_seq_one_letter_code
_entity_poly.pdbx_strand_id
1 'polypeptide(L)'
;MGGRGITLYAKKIVVTRLRDQKDAEEVLEKLRNLINRVWEQRDKIKPSYKTRAKITVLEIYKYLPKTNCGACGVPTCLAFALKIIGEEASIQDCKTLLEPEHKSDREKLLALLAEAGYVCEDQGAEDREAP
;
A
#
# COMPACT_ATOMS: atom_id res chain seq x y z
N MET A 1 -3.66 6.05 -5.98
CA MET A 1 -2.76 7.23 -6.09
C MET A 1 -1.44 6.81 -6.75
N GLY A 2 -1.45 6.53 -8.05
CA GLY A 2 -0.29 5.95 -8.76
C GLY A 2 0.84 6.96 -9.01
N GLY A 3 2.05 6.65 -8.53
CA GLY A 3 3.34 7.16 -9.03
C GLY A 3 3.60 8.67 -9.03
N ARG A 4 2.67 9.53 -8.61
CA ARG A 4 2.82 11.00 -8.61
C ARG A 4 3.70 11.43 -7.44
N GLY A 5 4.73 12.23 -7.71
CA GLY A 5 5.56 12.80 -6.66
C GLY A 5 4.92 14.08 -6.12
N ILE A 6 4.53 14.08 -4.84
CA ILE A 6 3.96 15.23 -4.15
C ILE A 6 4.95 15.71 -3.09
N THR A 7 5.34 16.99 -3.16
CA THR A 7 6.19 17.64 -2.16
C THR A 7 5.40 18.77 -1.49
N LEU A 8 5.30 18.72 -0.18
CA LEU A 8 4.61 19.73 0.64
C LEU A 8 5.63 20.65 1.31
N TYR A 9 5.48 21.95 1.09
CA TYR A 9 6.16 23.01 1.84
C TYR A 9 5.13 23.82 2.63
N ALA A 10 5.59 24.61 3.59
CA ALA A 10 4.71 25.42 4.46
C ALA A 10 3.73 26.34 3.71
N LYS A 11 4.10 26.84 2.52
CA LYS A 11 3.27 27.74 1.70
C LYS A 11 3.17 27.34 0.23
N LYS A 12 3.62 26.13 -0.13
CA LYS A 12 3.69 25.68 -1.53
C LYS A 12 3.50 24.18 -1.61
N ILE A 13 2.74 23.72 -2.60
CA ILE A 13 2.63 22.32 -2.95
C ILE A 13 3.22 22.14 -4.35
N VAL A 14 4.05 21.11 -4.52
CA VAL A 14 4.59 20.73 -5.82
C VAL A 14 4.08 19.33 -6.15
N VAL A 15 3.43 19.20 -7.29
CA VAL A 15 2.98 17.91 -7.82
C VAL A 15 3.70 17.67 -9.13
N THR A 16 4.30 16.50 -9.27
CA THR A 16 5.01 16.06 -10.47
C THR A 16 4.24 14.92 -11.15
N ARG A 17 4.48 14.72 -12.45
CA ARG A 17 3.76 13.74 -13.30
C ARG A 17 2.26 14.05 -13.40
N LEU A 18 1.93 15.26 -13.83
CA LEU A 18 0.58 15.68 -14.19
C LEU A 18 0.36 15.50 -15.70
N ARG A 19 -0.83 15.05 -16.08
CA ARG A 19 -1.19 14.84 -17.49
C ARG A 19 -1.61 16.14 -18.17
N ASP A 20 -2.49 16.88 -17.51
CA ASP A 20 -3.08 18.12 -18.01
C ASP A 20 -3.50 19.02 -16.84
N GLN A 21 -4.05 20.19 -17.16
CA GLN A 21 -4.54 21.15 -16.16
C GLN A 21 -5.68 20.60 -15.30
N LYS A 22 -6.59 19.81 -15.89
CA LYS A 22 -7.74 19.26 -15.16
C LYS A 22 -7.28 18.23 -14.13
N ASP A 23 -6.35 17.36 -14.49
CA ASP A 23 -5.68 16.41 -13.59
C ASP A 23 -4.97 17.14 -12.44
N ALA A 24 -4.35 18.29 -12.74
CA ALA A 24 -3.73 19.14 -11.72
C ALA A 24 -4.75 19.68 -10.71
N GLU A 25 -5.87 20.23 -11.21
CA GLU A 25 -6.95 20.76 -10.37
C GLU A 25 -7.57 19.67 -9.49
N GLU A 26 -7.87 18.49 -10.05
CA GLU A 26 -8.41 17.35 -9.30
C GLU A 26 -7.46 16.88 -8.20
N VAL A 27 -6.16 16.78 -8.47
CA VAL A 27 -5.16 16.36 -7.47
C VAL A 27 -5.02 17.41 -6.37
N LEU A 28 -4.95 18.69 -6.73
CA LEU A 28 -4.84 19.78 -5.77
C LEU A 28 -6.08 19.87 -4.88
N GLU A 29 -7.27 19.68 -5.45
CA GLU A 29 -8.52 19.65 -4.68
C GLU A 29 -8.56 18.49 -3.70
N LYS A 30 -8.19 17.27 -4.14
CA LYS A 30 -8.09 16.10 -3.25
C LYS A 30 -7.12 16.36 -2.09
N LEU A 31 -5.96 16.96 -2.37
CA LEU A 31 -4.96 17.31 -1.35
C LEU A 31 -5.48 18.37 -0.38
N ARG A 32 -6.10 19.44 -0.88
CA ARG A 32 -6.69 20.49 -0.05
C ARG A 32 -7.74 19.92 0.90
N ASN A 33 -8.65 19.11 0.37
CA ASN A 33 -9.72 18.49 1.16
C ASN A 33 -9.15 17.53 2.21
N LEU A 34 -8.10 16.77 1.87
CA LEU A 34 -7.40 15.90 2.82
C LEU A 34 -6.76 16.71 3.96
N ILE A 35 -6.02 17.77 3.64
CA ILE A 35 -5.35 18.63 4.63
C ILE A 35 -6.38 19.26 5.56
N ASN A 36 -7.45 19.84 5.00
CA ASN A 36 -8.49 20.50 5.79
C ASN A 36 -9.23 19.51 6.70
N ARG A 37 -9.59 18.32 6.19
CA ARG A 37 -10.22 17.27 7.00
C ARG A 37 -9.33 16.82 8.14
N VAL A 38 -8.04 16.59 7.88
CA VAL A 38 -7.07 16.21 8.93
C VAL A 38 -6.92 17.33 9.96
N TRP A 39 -6.93 18.59 9.52
CA TRP A 39 -6.85 19.75 10.40
C TRP A 39 -8.09 19.90 11.32
N GLU A 40 -9.28 19.66 10.78
CA GLU A 40 -10.54 19.67 11.52
C GLU A 40 -10.60 18.54 12.55
N GLN A 41 -10.08 17.37 12.19
CA GLN A 41 -10.07 16.19 13.06
C GLN A 41 -8.78 16.01 13.85
N ARG A 42 -7.90 17.03 13.89
CA ARG A 42 -6.55 16.91 14.48
C ARG A 42 -6.59 16.45 15.94
N ASP A 43 -7.62 16.84 16.69
CA ASP A 43 -7.76 16.49 18.10
C ASP A 43 -8.12 15.01 18.31
N LYS A 44 -8.63 14.34 17.26
CA LYS A 44 -8.99 12.91 17.25
C LYS A 44 -7.91 12.03 16.63
N ILE A 45 -6.96 12.61 15.89
CA ILE A 45 -5.92 11.87 15.16
C ILE A 45 -4.66 11.85 16.02
N LYS A 46 -4.24 10.65 16.46
CA LYS A 46 -2.95 10.46 17.12
C LYS A 46 -1.84 10.32 16.07
N PRO A 47 -0.90 11.28 15.94
CA PRO A 47 0.18 11.16 14.96
C PRO A 47 1.14 10.04 15.34
N SER A 48 1.60 9.27 14.36
CA SER A 48 2.71 8.33 14.53
C SER A 48 4.02 9.01 14.15
N TYR A 49 4.95 9.11 15.10
CA TYR A 49 6.30 9.63 14.88
C TYR A 49 7.34 8.51 14.65
N LYS A 50 6.90 7.26 14.56
CA LYS A 50 7.79 6.13 14.29
C LYS A 50 8.17 6.11 12.81
N THR A 51 9.45 6.03 12.52
CA THR A 51 9.93 5.69 11.18
C THR A 51 9.45 4.28 10.84
N ARG A 52 8.69 4.13 9.74
CA ARG A 52 8.26 2.82 9.27
C ARG A 52 9.51 1.96 9.01
N ALA A 53 9.52 0.73 9.53
CA ALA A 53 10.56 -0.22 9.21
C ALA A 53 10.53 -0.49 7.70
N LYS A 54 11.70 -0.38 7.04
CA LYS A 54 11.81 -0.64 5.61
C LYS A 54 11.80 -2.16 5.39
N ILE A 55 10.63 -2.70 5.04
CA ILE A 55 10.52 -4.11 4.64
C ILE A 55 11.12 -4.30 3.26
N THR A 56 11.88 -5.38 3.10
CA THR A 56 12.43 -5.81 1.82
C THR A 56 11.58 -6.91 1.19
N VAL A 57 11.63 -7.02 -0.14
CA VAL A 57 10.93 -8.06 -0.92
C VAL A 57 11.27 -9.46 -0.42
N LEU A 58 12.53 -9.67 -0.04
CA LEU A 58 13.03 -10.95 0.43
C LEU A 58 12.44 -11.35 1.78
N GLU A 59 12.15 -10.38 2.66
CA GLU A 59 11.52 -10.66 3.95
C GLU A 59 10.08 -11.13 3.79
N ILE A 60 9.33 -10.55 2.86
CA ILE A 60 7.98 -11.05 2.53
C ILE A 60 8.08 -12.43 1.87
N TYR A 61 8.95 -12.57 0.87
CA TYR A 61 9.12 -13.82 0.13
C TYR A 61 9.50 -15.00 1.05
N LYS A 62 10.21 -14.74 2.14
CA LYS A 62 10.59 -15.76 3.13
C LYS A 62 9.38 -16.50 3.71
N TYR A 63 8.26 -15.79 3.94
CA TYR A 63 7.04 -16.31 4.55
C TYR A 63 5.96 -16.71 3.53
N LEU A 64 6.23 -16.57 2.23
CA LEU A 64 5.34 -17.07 1.20
C LEU A 64 5.51 -18.59 0.99
N PRO A 65 4.49 -19.30 0.48
CA PRO A 65 4.53 -20.75 0.29
C PRO A 65 5.49 -21.22 -0.82
N LYS A 66 6.01 -20.30 -1.66
CA LYS A 66 7.01 -20.57 -2.73
C LYS A 66 6.60 -21.63 -3.75
N THR A 67 5.31 -21.93 -3.86
CA THR A 67 4.75 -22.88 -4.84
C THR A 67 4.75 -22.34 -6.26
N ASN A 68 4.84 -21.01 -6.43
CA ASN A 68 4.69 -20.32 -7.72
C ASN A 68 3.43 -20.77 -8.49
N CYS A 69 2.34 -21.05 -7.78
CA CYS A 69 1.12 -21.65 -8.34
C CYS A 69 0.34 -20.72 -9.29
N GLY A 70 0.61 -19.42 -9.28
CA GLY A 70 -0.10 -18.45 -10.12
C GLY A 70 -1.54 -18.17 -9.72
N ALA A 71 -2.06 -18.79 -8.65
CA ALA A 71 -3.47 -18.69 -8.25
C ALA A 71 -3.91 -17.27 -7.84
N CYS A 72 -2.97 -16.40 -7.48
CA CYS A 72 -3.18 -14.97 -7.20
C CYS A 72 -3.04 -14.07 -8.44
N GLY A 73 -2.92 -14.63 -9.65
CA GLY A 73 -2.77 -13.86 -10.89
C GLY A 73 -1.38 -13.30 -11.13
N VAL A 74 -0.36 -13.79 -10.40
CA VAL A 74 1.04 -13.36 -10.50
C VAL A 74 1.93 -14.57 -10.76
N PRO A 75 2.89 -14.52 -11.70
CA PRO A 75 3.60 -15.72 -12.18
C PRO A 75 4.52 -16.36 -11.13
N THR A 76 5.01 -15.61 -10.15
CA THR A 76 5.91 -16.12 -9.10
C THR A 76 5.57 -15.54 -7.75
N CYS A 77 5.87 -16.28 -6.68
CA CYS A 77 5.74 -15.78 -5.30
C CYS A 77 6.65 -14.57 -5.05
N LEU A 78 7.80 -14.48 -5.73
CA LEU A 78 8.67 -13.30 -5.64
C LEU A 78 8.03 -12.06 -6.27
N ALA A 79 7.41 -12.21 -7.43
CA ALA A 79 6.65 -11.13 -8.07
C ALA A 79 5.42 -10.73 -7.23
N PHE A 80 4.80 -11.69 -6.53
CA PHE A 80 3.73 -11.39 -5.58
C PHE A 80 4.23 -10.56 -4.39
N ALA A 81 5.39 -10.90 -3.82
CA ALA A 81 6.03 -10.12 -2.75
C ALA A 81 6.36 -8.68 -3.20
N LEU A 82 6.82 -8.50 -4.45
CA LEU A 82 7.03 -7.17 -5.05
C LEU A 82 5.72 -6.36 -5.11
N LYS A 83 4.63 -6.98 -5.57
CA LYS A 83 3.32 -6.34 -5.63
C LYS A 83 2.76 -5.97 -4.26
N ILE A 84 3.00 -6.79 -3.23
CA ILE A 84 2.61 -6.46 -1.85
C ILE A 84 3.36 -5.20 -1.36
N ILE A 85 4.66 -5.11 -1.60
CA ILE A 85 5.45 -3.92 -1.21
C ILE A 85 5.01 -2.66 -1.96
N GLY A 86 4.61 -2.82 -3.22
CA GLY A 86 4.02 -1.75 -4.03
C GLY A 86 2.57 -1.40 -3.68
N GLU A 87 1.97 -2.07 -2.69
CA GLU A 87 0.54 -1.93 -2.34
C GLU A 87 -0.41 -2.23 -3.53
N GLU A 88 0.05 -3.04 -4.50
CA GLU A 88 -0.71 -3.45 -5.70
C GLU A 88 -1.48 -4.77 -5.50
N ALA A 89 -1.12 -5.55 -4.48
CA ALA A 89 -1.73 -6.83 -4.15
C ALA A 89 -1.86 -7.01 -2.63
N SER A 90 -2.90 -7.72 -2.20
CA SER A 90 -3.14 -8.07 -0.80
C SER A 90 -2.69 -9.49 -0.51
N ILE A 91 -2.26 -9.76 0.73
CA ILE A 91 -1.97 -11.13 1.19
C ILE A 91 -3.19 -12.07 1.06
N GLN A 92 -4.41 -11.51 1.08
CA GLN A 92 -5.66 -12.26 0.94
C GLN A 92 -5.84 -12.81 -0.48
N ASP A 93 -5.13 -12.28 -1.47
CA ASP A 93 -5.21 -12.75 -2.86
C ASP A 93 -4.54 -14.14 -3.04
N CYS A 94 -3.72 -14.58 -2.09
CA CYS A 94 -3.01 -15.86 -2.16
C CYS A 94 -3.79 -16.99 -1.46
N LYS A 95 -4.54 -17.78 -2.22
CA LYS A 95 -5.33 -18.92 -1.72
C LYS A 95 -4.49 -19.92 -0.91
N THR A 96 -3.30 -20.28 -1.42
CA THR A 96 -2.39 -21.21 -0.74
C THR A 96 -1.89 -20.66 0.59
N LEU A 97 -1.65 -19.35 0.71
CA LEU A 97 -1.22 -18.73 1.97
C LEU A 97 -2.34 -18.76 3.04
N LEU A 98 -3.60 -18.87 2.62
CA LEU A 98 -4.74 -18.93 3.53
C LEU A 98 -5.02 -20.34 4.08
N GLU A 99 -4.39 -21.36 3.50
CA GLU A 99 -4.52 -22.75 3.95
C GLU A 99 -3.96 -22.91 5.38
N PRO A 100 -4.55 -23.82 6.18
CA PRO A 100 -4.18 -24.00 7.59
C PRO A 100 -2.71 -24.39 7.78
N GLU A 101 -2.11 -25.05 6.78
CA GLU A 101 -0.70 -25.46 6.76
C GLU A 101 0.26 -24.27 6.86
N HIS A 102 -0.13 -23.12 6.29
CA HIS A 102 0.69 -21.91 6.24
C HIS A 102 0.30 -20.87 7.30
N LYS A 103 -0.54 -21.24 8.27
CA LYS A 103 -1.05 -20.32 9.30
C LYS A 103 0.06 -19.61 10.08
N SER A 104 1.11 -20.34 10.48
CA SER A 104 2.25 -19.80 11.25
C SER A 104 3.04 -18.74 10.46
N ASP A 105 3.28 -18.99 9.17
CA ASP A 105 4.01 -18.06 8.31
C ASP A 105 3.15 -16.84 7.95
N ARG A 106 1.84 -17.04 7.76
CA ARG A 106 0.88 -15.95 7.56
C ARG A 106 0.83 -15.00 8.75
N GLU A 107 0.81 -15.52 9.97
CA GLU A 107 0.81 -14.70 11.19
C GLU A 107 2.08 -13.85 11.32
N LYS A 108 3.25 -14.41 11.00
CA LYS A 108 4.53 -13.67 10.99
C LYS A 108 4.55 -12.60 9.90
N LEU A 109 4.05 -12.93 8.71
CA LEU A 109 3.96 -11.96 7.62
C LEU A 109 3.05 -10.79 7.97
N LEU A 110 1.89 -11.07 8.59
CA LEU A 110 0.98 -10.05 9.10
C LEU A 110 1.63 -9.15 10.15
N ALA A 111 2.36 -9.73 11.11
CA ALA A 111 3.07 -8.97 12.12
C ALA A 111 4.15 -8.06 11.50
N LEU A 112 4.91 -8.57 10.53
CA LEU A 112 5.91 -7.81 9.80
C LEU A 112 5.27 -6.61 9.08
N LEU A 113 4.20 -6.86 8.31
CA LEU A 113 3.46 -5.82 7.58
C LEU A 113 2.86 -4.76 8.52
N ALA A 114 2.32 -5.18 9.66
CA ALA A 114 1.76 -4.27 10.67
C ALA A 114 2.84 -3.36 11.29
N GLU A 115 4.03 -3.91 11.57
CA GLU A 115 5.15 -3.11 12.12
C GLU A 115 5.64 -2.03 11.14
N ALA A 116 5.64 -2.34 9.85
CA ALA A 116 5.96 -1.35 8.82
C ALA A 116 4.79 -0.42 8.46
N GLY A 117 3.62 -0.60 9.09
CA GLY A 117 2.47 0.27 8.90
C GLY A 117 1.77 0.10 7.56
N TYR A 118 1.84 -1.10 6.95
CA TYR A 118 0.98 -1.50 5.84
C TYR A 118 -0.41 -1.82 6.38
N VAL A 119 -1.43 -1.21 5.79
CA VAL A 119 -2.83 -1.44 6.17
C VAL A 119 -3.32 -2.67 5.39
N CYS A 120 -3.44 -3.80 6.08
CA CYS A 120 -4.02 -5.03 5.51
C CYS A 120 -5.54 -5.05 5.71
N GLU A 121 -6.24 -3.95 5.42
CA GLU A 121 -7.69 -3.88 5.49
C GLU A 121 -8.33 -4.27 4.15
N ASP A 122 -9.36 -5.11 4.29
CA ASP A 122 -10.29 -5.61 3.29
C ASP A 122 -11.13 -4.45 2.73
N GLN A 123 -10.63 -3.73 1.72
CA GLN A 123 -11.45 -2.78 0.95
C GLN A 123 -11.16 -2.93 -0.55
N GLY A 124 -12.22 -3.27 -1.28
CA GLY A 124 -12.21 -3.71 -2.66
C GLY A 124 -11.52 -2.74 -3.62
N ALA A 125 -10.70 -3.32 -4.49
CA ALA A 125 -10.82 -3.32 -5.96
C ALA A 125 -11.39 -2.10 -6.74
N GLU A 126 -11.50 -0.88 -6.20
CA GLU A 126 -12.25 0.19 -6.90
C GLU A 126 -11.42 1.34 -7.49
N ASP A 127 -10.09 1.35 -7.33
CA ASP A 127 -9.21 2.33 -8.00
C ASP A 127 -8.30 1.69 -9.09
N ARG A 128 -8.70 0.52 -9.63
CA ARG A 128 -7.93 -0.25 -10.62
C ARG A 128 -8.43 -0.09 -12.06
N GLU A 129 -8.59 1.14 -12.55
CA GLU A 129 -8.72 1.36 -13.99
C GLU A 129 -7.60 2.27 -14.51
N ALA A 130 -6.86 1.71 -15.45
CA ALA A 130 -5.71 2.26 -16.15
C ALA A 130 -6.09 3.44 -17.07
N PRO A 131 -5.10 4.11 -17.70
CA PRO A 131 -4.45 3.52 -18.87
C PRO A 131 -2.92 3.36 -18.74
#